data_AF-A0A3B3DGM7-F1
#
_entry.id   AF-A0A3B3DGM7-F1
#
_cell.length_a   1.000
_cell.length_b   1.000
_cell.length_c   1.000
_cell.angle_alpha   90.00
_cell.angle_beta   90.00
_cell.angle_gamma   90.00
#
_symmetry.space_group_name_H-M   'P 1'
#
loop_
_entity.id
_entity.type
_entity.pdbx_description
1 polymer ?
#
loop_
_entity_poly.entity_id
_entity_poly.type
_entity_poly.pdbx_seq_one_letter_code
_entity_poly.pdbx_strand_id
1 'polypeptide(L)'
;LQICQPPHLHTHIQIRLLPFYVPPFVPDTPAARADLAAQYTTVSRLDQGIGLVLEELREAGYENDTLIIYSSDNGIPFPNGRTNLYHSGIAEPMLVSSPEHRERWGDSSQAFVSLLDITPTILDWFSVPYPVYHLPGSPSAVLLTGHSLLPALVPPLTALLFSFQVTMYYPIRSILQGAYHLLQNLHYRMPFPIDQDFYVSPTFQDLLNRTRSRQPTHWFKSLDQYYYRERWELYDTRSDPLEVRNLASDASYRAVLEDLRQRLQKWQWQTGDPWVCGPDYVLEEKLTPECRPLYNSL
;
A
#
# COMPACT_ATOMS: atom_id res chain seq x y z
N LEU A 1 27.03 0.34 15.59
CA LEU A 1 27.10 -1.10 15.93
C LEU A 1 28.42 -1.65 15.39
N GLN A 2 29.18 -2.35 16.22
CA GLN A 2 30.56 -2.74 15.95
C GLN A 2 30.61 -3.83 14.87
N ILE A 3 31.19 -3.50 13.72
CA ILE A 3 31.39 -4.42 12.59
C ILE A 3 32.59 -5.31 12.92
N CYS A 4 32.36 -6.61 13.04
CA CYS A 4 33.41 -7.61 12.93
C CYS A 4 33.43 -8.12 11.49
N GLN A 5 34.44 -7.76 10.72
CA GLN A 5 34.89 -8.63 9.63
C GLN A 5 35.98 -9.56 10.17
N PRO A 6 36.00 -10.83 9.75
CA PRO A 6 37.27 -11.55 9.62
C PRO A 6 37.43 -12.23 8.26
N PRO A 7 38.68 -12.57 7.90
CA PRO A 7 39.08 -13.08 6.60
C PRO A 7 38.75 -14.57 6.43
N HIS A 8 38.74 -14.99 5.17
CA HIS A 8 38.52 -16.34 4.64
C HIS A 8 38.74 -17.51 5.62
N LEU A 9 37.68 -18.28 5.89
CA LEU A 9 37.72 -19.75 5.97
C LEU A 9 36.27 -20.29 6.01
N HIS A 10 36.01 -21.34 5.21
CA HIS A 10 34.73 -22.06 5.17
C HIS A 10 34.22 -22.43 6.57
N THR A 11 33.19 -21.71 7.02
CA THR A 11 32.41 -22.07 8.20
C THR A 11 30.94 -21.89 7.84
N HIS A 12 30.13 -22.91 8.13
CA HIS A 12 28.69 -22.79 8.12
C HIS A 12 28.32 -21.59 9.00
N ILE A 13 27.94 -20.47 8.40
CA ILE A 13 27.34 -19.36 9.11
C ILE A 13 25.98 -19.87 9.56
N GLN A 14 25.94 -20.46 10.75
CA GLN A 14 24.71 -20.59 11.51
C GLN A 14 24.35 -19.14 11.85
N ILE A 15 23.50 -18.53 11.01
CA ILE A 15 22.88 -17.24 11.31
C ILE A 15 22.12 -17.49 12.61
N ARG A 16 22.72 -17.09 13.73
CA ARG A 16 22.06 -17.08 15.02
C ARG A 16 21.02 -15.97 14.87
N LEU A 17 19.81 -16.36 14.48
CA LEU A 17 18.70 -15.44 14.27
C LEU A 17 18.49 -14.73 15.60
N LEU A 18 18.98 -13.49 15.70
CA LEU A 18 18.49 -12.57 16.73
C LEU A 18 16.97 -12.56 16.61
N PRO A 19 16.21 -12.50 17.73
CA PRO A 19 14.77 -12.47 17.64
C PRO A 19 14.37 -11.26 16.78
N PHE A 20 13.87 -11.53 15.57
CA PHE A 20 13.33 -10.53 14.67
C PHE A 20 11.81 -10.72 14.60
N TYR A 21 11.13 -9.60 14.39
CA TYR A 21 9.69 -9.54 14.31
C TYR A 21 9.21 -10.25 13.04
N VAL A 22 8.26 -11.18 13.18
CA VAL A 22 7.52 -11.76 12.05
C VAL A 22 6.21 -10.98 11.95
N PRO A 23 5.95 -10.27 10.85
CA PRO A 23 4.68 -9.55 10.70
C PRO A 23 3.49 -10.51 10.81
N PRO A 24 2.38 -10.13 11.49
CA PRO A 24 1.26 -11.04 11.75
C PRO A 24 0.59 -11.61 10.50
N PHE A 25 0.75 -10.93 9.36
CA PHE A 25 0.24 -11.38 8.07
C PHE A 25 1.18 -12.35 7.33
N VAL A 26 2.36 -12.63 7.88
CA VAL A 26 3.31 -13.62 7.36
C VAL A 26 3.15 -14.93 8.16
N PRO A 27 3.06 -16.11 7.50
CA PRO A 27 3.02 -17.39 8.20
C PRO A 27 4.23 -17.57 9.12
N ASP A 28 4.03 -17.91 10.38
CA ASP A 28 5.13 -18.12 11.32
C ASP A 28 5.71 -19.54 11.18
N THR A 29 6.51 -19.75 10.13
CA THR A 29 7.15 -21.04 9.83
C THR A 29 8.66 -20.86 9.59
N PRO A 30 9.48 -21.94 9.70
CA PRO A 30 10.92 -21.85 9.42
C PRO A 30 11.24 -21.33 8.02
N ALA A 31 10.42 -21.66 7.01
CA ALA A 31 10.60 -21.18 5.64
C ALA A 31 10.42 -19.66 5.55
N ALA A 32 9.33 -19.14 6.09
CA ALA A 32 9.06 -17.71 6.10
C ALA A 32 10.07 -16.91 6.94
N ARG A 33 10.53 -17.47 8.07
CA ARG A 33 11.59 -16.87 8.89
C ARG A 33 12.93 -16.79 8.16
N ALA A 34 13.28 -17.81 7.38
CA ALA A 34 14.49 -17.77 6.55
C ALA A 34 14.37 -16.70 5.44
N ASP A 35 13.20 -16.60 4.82
CA ASP A 35 12.88 -15.58 3.80
C ASP A 35 13.01 -14.16 4.38
N LEU A 36 12.41 -13.92 5.56
CA LEU A 36 12.53 -12.65 6.29
C LEU A 36 13.99 -12.36 6.69
N ALA A 37 14.76 -13.34 7.15
CA ALA A 37 16.17 -13.12 7.50
C ALA A 37 17.01 -12.67 6.28
N ALA A 38 16.73 -13.24 5.10
CA ALA A 38 17.35 -12.81 3.85
C ALA A 38 16.89 -11.40 3.44
N GLN A 39 15.61 -11.08 3.61
CA GLN A 39 15.07 -9.74 3.39
C GLN A 39 15.76 -8.70 4.29
N TYR A 40 15.89 -8.96 5.59
CA TYR A 40 16.55 -8.07 6.55
C TYR A 40 18.01 -7.80 6.16
N THR A 41 18.73 -8.81 5.69
CA THR A 41 20.10 -8.64 5.16
C THR A 41 20.13 -7.67 3.98
N THR A 42 19.15 -7.77 3.07
CA THR A 42 19.05 -6.89 1.90
C THR A 42 18.63 -5.47 2.30
N VAL A 43 17.74 -5.33 3.28
CA VAL A 43 17.36 -4.03 3.86
C VAL A 43 18.56 -3.35 4.52
N SER A 44 19.41 -4.09 5.25
CA SER A 44 20.65 -3.52 5.80
C SER A 44 21.63 -3.04 4.72
N ARG A 45 21.62 -3.65 3.53
CA ARG A 45 22.39 -3.16 2.38
C ARG A 45 21.77 -1.89 1.77
N LEU A 46 20.44 -1.83 1.67
CA LEU A 46 19.71 -0.64 1.23
C LEU A 46 20.02 0.56 2.15
N ASP A 47 19.94 0.36 3.47
CA ASP A 47 20.24 1.36 4.50
C ASP A 47 21.65 1.96 4.35
N GLN A 48 22.66 1.11 4.16
CA GLN A 48 24.02 1.56 3.87
C GLN A 48 24.10 2.37 2.56
N GLY A 49 23.37 1.97 1.53
CA GLY A 49 23.29 2.70 0.26
C GLY A 49 22.69 4.10 0.43
N ILE A 50 21.65 4.25 1.25
CA ILE A 50 21.09 5.56 1.60
C ILE A 50 22.15 6.42 2.29
N GLY A 51 22.88 5.85 3.25
CA GLY A 51 23.98 6.56 3.93
C GLY A 51 25.05 7.06 2.97
N LEU A 52 25.43 6.27 1.97
CA LEU A 52 26.38 6.69 0.93
C LEU A 52 25.83 7.84 0.08
N VAL A 53 24.58 7.76 -0.37
CA VAL A 53 23.97 8.85 -1.16
C VAL A 53 23.93 10.15 -0.35
N LEU A 54 23.54 10.10 0.92
CA LEU A 54 23.50 11.27 1.79
C LEU A 54 24.91 11.85 2.05
N GLU A 55 25.92 10.99 2.18
CA GLU A 55 27.32 11.42 2.31
C GLU A 55 27.78 12.19 1.06
N GLU A 56 27.49 11.68 -0.13
CA GLU A 56 27.85 12.37 -1.39
C GLU A 56 27.15 13.73 -1.51
N LEU A 57 25.87 13.86 -1.11
CA LEU A 57 25.19 15.16 -1.06
C LEU A 57 25.89 16.14 -0.10
N ARG A 58 26.37 15.65 1.04
CA ARG A 58 27.09 16.44 2.04
C ARG A 58 28.48 16.87 1.55
N GLU A 59 29.26 15.93 1.00
CA GLU A 59 30.59 16.22 0.45
C GLU A 59 30.54 17.21 -0.72
N ALA A 60 29.47 17.15 -1.53
CA ALA A 60 29.21 18.10 -2.60
C ALA A 60 28.69 19.48 -2.09
N GLY A 61 28.37 19.61 -0.80
CA GLY A 61 27.92 20.86 -0.17
C GLY A 61 26.44 21.17 -0.32
N TYR A 62 25.59 20.21 -0.75
CA TYR A 62 24.17 20.43 -1.02
C TYR A 62 23.21 19.91 0.07
N GLU A 63 23.73 19.34 1.16
CA GLU A 63 22.92 18.79 2.26
C GLU A 63 21.90 19.80 2.83
N ASN A 64 22.28 21.07 2.96
CA ASN A 64 21.42 22.12 3.53
C ASN A 64 20.52 22.82 2.49
N ASP A 65 20.58 22.42 1.21
CA ASP A 65 19.80 23.02 0.12
C ASP A 65 18.86 21.99 -0.56
N THR A 66 18.78 20.78 -0.01
CA THR A 66 18.07 19.66 -0.65
C THR A 66 16.92 19.14 0.23
N LEU A 67 15.71 19.09 -0.34
CA LEU A 67 14.59 18.32 0.22
C LEU A 67 14.83 16.82 0.00
N ILE A 68 14.83 16.03 1.07
CA ILE A 68 14.99 14.58 1.02
C ILE A 68 13.64 13.92 1.30
N ILE A 69 13.18 13.05 0.39
CA ILE A 69 12.00 12.20 0.57
C ILE A 69 12.45 10.74 0.44
N TYR A 70 12.12 9.91 1.43
CA TYR A 70 12.32 8.46 1.39
C TYR A 70 10.99 7.74 1.55
N SER A 71 10.74 6.77 0.66
CA SER A 71 9.56 5.91 0.72
C SER A 71 9.79 4.58 0.00
N SER A 72 8.75 3.77 -0.09
CA SER A 72 8.68 2.50 -0.82
C SER A 72 7.50 2.56 -1.79
N ASP A 73 7.47 1.69 -2.80
CA ASP A 73 6.45 1.71 -3.85
C ASP A 73 5.20 0.90 -3.50
N ASN A 74 5.36 -0.19 -2.76
CA ASN A 74 4.29 -1.07 -2.27
C ASN A 74 4.74 -1.96 -1.12
N GLY A 75 3.78 -2.61 -0.45
CA GLY A 75 4.04 -3.52 0.66
C GLY A 75 4.93 -4.71 0.31
N ILE A 76 5.48 -5.35 1.35
CA ILE A 76 6.48 -6.43 1.22
C ILE A 76 5.95 -7.66 0.44
N PRO A 77 6.81 -8.43 -0.25
CA PRO A 77 6.40 -9.54 -1.12
C PRO A 77 6.09 -10.83 -0.35
N PHE A 78 5.13 -10.75 0.57
CA PHE A 78 4.65 -11.85 1.41
C PHE A 78 3.12 -12.00 1.28
N PRO A 79 2.51 -13.11 1.78
CA PRO A 79 1.05 -13.25 1.77
C PRO A 79 0.37 -12.02 2.38
N ASN A 80 -0.75 -11.55 1.79
CA ASN A 80 -1.46 -10.33 2.19
C ASN A 80 -0.69 -9.00 1.99
N GLY A 81 0.57 -9.03 1.55
CA GLY A 81 1.39 -7.85 1.25
C GLY A 81 1.20 -7.35 -0.17
N ARG A 82 2.30 -7.23 -0.94
CA ARG A 82 2.33 -6.83 -2.36
C ARG A 82 1.14 -7.42 -3.14
N THR A 83 0.58 -6.63 -4.06
CA THR A 83 -0.63 -6.93 -4.88
C THR A 83 -1.98 -6.78 -4.16
N ASN A 84 -2.01 -6.53 -2.86
CA ASN A 84 -3.24 -6.31 -2.10
C ASN A 84 -3.43 -4.83 -1.78
N LEU A 85 -4.70 -4.41 -1.70
CA LEU A 85 -5.10 -3.14 -1.09
C LEU A 85 -5.47 -3.29 0.39
N TYR A 86 -5.03 -4.35 1.07
CA TYR A 86 -5.03 -4.40 2.54
C TYR A 86 -3.92 -3.51 3.08
N HIS A 87 -3.98 -3.11 4.36
CA HIS A 87 -2.98 -2.27 4.99
C HIS A 87 -1.55 -2.78 4.77
N SER A 88 -1.32 -4.09 4.90
CA SER A 88 -0.01 -4.72 4.67
C SER A 88 0.53 -4.62 3.23
N GLY A 89 -0.32 -4.29 2.25
CA GLY A 89 0.06 -4.12 0.84
C GLY A 89 0.25 -2.66 0.42
N ILE A 90 -0.23 -1.69 1.22
CA ILE A 90 -0.24 -0.25 0.86
C ILE A 90 0.42 0.66 1.91
N ALA A 91 0.75 0.15 3.09
CA ALA A 91 1.38 0.91 4.16
C ALA A 91 2.88 1.03 3.91
N GLU A 92 3.30 2.19 3.40
CA GLU A 92 4.70 2.48 3.07
C GLU A 92 5.38 3.33 4.15
N PRO A 93 6.69 3.14 4.40
CA PRO A 93 7.48 4.16 5.09
C PRO A 93 7.42 5.48 4.33
N MET A 94 7.33 6.60 5.05
CA MET A 94 7.41 7.94 4.47
C MET A 94 8.22 8.83 5.39
N LEU A 95 9.37 9.30 4.91
CA LEU A 95 10.20 10.29 5.59
C LEU A 95 10.35 11.50 4.68
N VAL A 96 10.16 12.70 5.23
CA VAL A 96 10.36 13.97 4.54
C VAL A 96 11.25 14.83 5.41
N SER A 97 12.43 15.20 4.89
CA SER A 97 13.41 16.05 5.58
C SER A 97 13.66 17.29 4.73
N SER A 98 13.15 18.43 5.21
CA SER A 98 13.38 19.74 4.61
C SER A 98 14.42 20.50 5.41
N PRO A 99 15.47 21.06 4.77
CA PRO A 99 16.46 21.89 5.48
C PRO A 99 15.89 23.24 5.94
N GLU A 100 14.77 23.69 5.34
CA GLU A 100 14.08 24.94 5.68
C GLU A 100 13.00 24.77 6.77
N HIS A 101 12.59 23.53 7.07
CA HIS A 101 11.51 23.22 8.01
C HIS A 101 12.00 22.17 9.02
N ARG A 102 12.68 22.62 10.07
CA ARG A 102 13.38 21.76 11.04
C ARG A 102 12.63 21.55 12.35
N GLU A 103 11.50 22.22 12.54
CA GLU A 103 10.72 22.26 13.79
C GLU A 103 10.24 20.87 14.22
N ARG A 104 10.01 19.97 13.25
CA ARG A 104 9.51 18.60 13.46
C ARG A 104 10.54 17.52 13.12
N TRP A 105 11.82 17.86 12.99
CA TRP A 105 12.85 16.85 12.79
C TRP A 105 12.90 15.86 13.96
N GLY A 106 12.85 14.57 13.65
CA GLY A 106 12.78 13.49 14.64
C GLY A 106 11.39 13.24 15.24
N ASP A 107 10.37 13.98 14.82
CA ASP A 107 8.98 13.77 15.23
C ASP A 107 8.24 12.78 14.29
N SER A 108 7.05 12.34 14.68
CA SER A 108 6.16 11.49 13.89
C SER A 108 4.84 12.19 13.57
N SER A 109 4.24 11.87 12.42
CA SER A 109 2.92 12.40 12.03
C SER A 109 1.89 11.28 12.00
N GLN A 110 0.65 11.60 12.42
CA GLN A 110 -0.51 10.71 12.32
C GLN A 110 -1.42 11.09 11.13
N ALA A 111 -0.96 12.00 10.27
CA ALA A 111 -1.68 12.38 9.06
C ALA A 111 -1.65 11.23 8.05
N PHE A 112 -2.78 10.96 7.40
CA PHE A 112 -2.87 10.03 6.29
C PHE A 112 -2.32 10.69 5.03
N VAL A 113 -1.30 10.06 4.42
CA VAL A 113 -0.62 10.58 3.22
C VAL A 113 -0.53 9.48 2.16
N SER A 114 -0.38 9.88 0.90
CA SER A 114 -0.26 9.01 -0.27
C SER A 114 1.08 9.23 -0.98
N LEU A 115 1.56 8.23 -1.71
CA LEU A 115 2.63 8.45 -2.70
C LEU A 115 2.20 9.47 -3.79
N LEU A 116 0.90 9.65 -4.01
CA LEU A 116 0.35 10.68 -4.90
C LEU A 116 0.66 12.11 -4.41
N ASP A 117 1.05 12.28 -3.15
CA ASP A 117 1.44 13.56 -2.55
C ASP A 117 2.88 13.96 -2.91
N ILE A 118 3.72 13.03 -3.40
CA ILE A 118 5.12 13.32 -3.73
C ILE A 118 5.23 14.35 -4.85
N THR A 119 4.49 14.17 -5.96
CA THR A 119 4.51 15.13 -7.08
C THR A 119 4.09 16.54 -6.67
N PRO A 120 2.93 16.78 -6.03
CA PRO A 120 2.56 18.12 -5.59
C PRO A 120 3.53 18.68 -4.53
N THR A 121 4.15 17.84 -3.69
CA THR A 121 5.19 18.28 -2.73
C THR A 121 6.43 18.82 -3.45
N ILE A 122 6.92 18.12 -4.48
CA ILE A 122 8.09 18.57 -5.26
C ILE A 122 7.78 19.84 -6.04
N LEU A 123 6.58 19.94 -6.64
CA LEU A 123 6.14 21.14 -7.33
C LEU A 123 6.07 22.35 -6.39
N ASP A 124 5.51 22.15 -5.18
CA ASP A 124 5.42 23.18 -4.14
C ASP A 124 6.82 23.62 -3.68
N TRP A 125 7.73 22.68 -3.43
CA TRP A 125 9.12 22.96 -3.05
C TRP A 125 9.84 23.87 -4.04
N PHE A 126 9.65 23.65 -5.35
CA PHE A 126 10.25 24.48 -6.40
C PHE A 126 9.38 25.66 -6.83
N SER A 127 8.23 25.89 -6.19
CA SER A 127 7.25 26.92 -6.58
C SER A 127 6.81 26.82 -8.05
N VAL A 128 6.68 25.59 -8.57
CA VAL A 128 6.27 25.31 -9.94
C VAL A 128 4.77 25.00 -9.98
N PRO A 129 3.94 25.77 -10.70
CA PRO A 129 2.52 25.48 -10.83
C PRO A 129 2.28 24.22 -11.68
N TYR A 130 1.27 23.41 -11.32
CA TYR A 130 0.81 22.33 -12.19
C TYR A 130 0.07 22.91 -13.41
N PRO A 131 0.39 22.49 -14.64
CA PRO A 131 -0.24 23.03 -15.84
C PRO A 131 -1.72 22.62 -15.94
N VAL A 132 -2.54 23.47 -16.54
CA VAL A 132 -3.92 23.14 -16.89
C VAL A 132 -3.94 22.56 -18.30
N TYR A 133 -4.34 21.29 -18.42
CA TYR A 133 -4.48 20.61 -19.72
C TYR A 133 -5.59 19.55 -19.66
N HIS A 134 -6.05 19.12 -20.84
CA HIS A 134 -7.06 18.08 -21.01
C HIS A 134 -6.49 16.92 -21.82
N LEU A 135 -6.85 15.69 -21.44
CA LEU A 135 -6.60 14.52 -22.29
C LEU A 135 -7.66 14.46 -23.40
N PRO A 136 -7.32 13.95 -24.60
CA PRO A 136 -8.31 13.74 -25.66
C PRO A 136 -9.50 12.91 -25.16
N GLY A 137 -10.72 13.43 -25.32
CA GLY A 137 -11.94 12.78 -24.87
C GLY A 137 -12.33 13.03 -23.41
N SER A 138 -11.50 13.70 -22.60
CA SER A 138 -11.87 14.08 -21.23
C SER A 138 -12.55 15.45 -21.19
N PRO A 139 -13.79 15.56 -20.67
CA PRO A 139 -14.45 16.86 -20.48
C PRO A 139 -13.80 17.69 -19.36
N SER A 140 -13.06 17.04 -18.46
CA SER A 140 -12.42 17.66 -17.29
C SER A 140 -10.93 17.84 -17.51
N ALA A 141 -10.37 18.90 -16.93
CA ALA A 141 -8.93 19.10 -16.88
C ALA A 141 -8.27 18.00 -16.02
N VAL A 142 -7.03 17.65 -16.34
CA VAL A 142 -6.26 16.72 -15.51
C VAL A 142 -5.90 17.41 -14.20
N LEU A 143 -6.17 16.73 -13.09
CA LEU A 143 -5.89 17.22 -11.74
C LEU A 143 -4.97 16.23 -11.02
N LEU A 144 -4.05 16.75 -10.21
CA LEU A 144 -3.37 15.95 -9.20
C LEU A 144 -4.37 15.66 -8.07
N THR A 145 -4.40 14.41 -7.62
CA THR A 145 -5.27 13.99 -6.51
C THR A 145 -4.58 14.04 -5.15
N GLY A 146 -3.25 14.14 -5.13
CA GLY A 146 -2.48 14.33 -3.91
C GLY A 146 -2.35 15.81 -3.54
N HIS A 147 -1.78 16.06 -2.37
CA HIS A 147 -1.52 17.39 -1.82
C HIS A 147 -0.08 17.52 -1.38
N SER A 148 0.46 18.74 -1.35
CA SER A 148 1.81 18.96 -0.83
C SER A 148 1.91 18.55 0.64
N LEU A 149 3.00 17.89 1.00
CA LEU A 149 3.35 17.50 2.36
C LEU A 149 4.10 18.62 3.11
N LEU A 150 4.55 19.69 2.45
CA LEU A 150 5.28 20.77 3.13
C LEU A 150 4.49 21.41 4.27
N PRO A 151 3.16 21.68 4.14
CA PRO A 151 2.37 22.15 5.26
C PRO A 151 2.33 21.18 6.44
N ALA A 152 2.54 19.88 6.23
CA ALA A 152 2.58 18.87 7.29
C ALA A 152 3.85 18.96 8.15
N LEU A 153 4.89 19.64 7.64
CA LEU A 153 6.13 19.89 8.36
C LEU A 153 5.96 21.00 9.43
N VAL A 154 4.82 21.72 9.41
CA VAL A 154 4.48 22.81 10.34
C VAL A 154 3.07 22.55 10.98
N PRO A 155 2.79 22.86 12.26
CA PRO A 155 1.47 22.59 12.87
C PRO A 155 0.34 23.52 12.37
N PRO A 156 -0.96 23.12 12.33
CA PRO A 156 -1.60 21.81 12.55
C PRO A 156 -2.19 21.14 11.27
N LEU A 157 -2.44 19.82 11.32
CA LEU A 157 -2.74 18.92 10.17
C LEU A 157 -4.16 18.34 10.11
N THR A 158 -4.68 18.12 8.89
CA THR A 158 -5.68 17.08 8.56
C THR A 158 -5.43 16.56 7.12
N ALA A 159 -5.56 15.26 6.87
CA ALA A 159 -5.41 14.67 5.54
C ALA A 159 -6.22 13.36 5.35
N LEU A 160 -6.48 12.99 4.09
CA LEU A 160 -7.31 11.87 3.59
C LEU A 160 -6.50 11.05 2.56
N LEU A 161 -6.69 9.72 2.50
CA LEU A 161 -5.96 8.81 1.61
C LEU A 161 -6.88 8.00 0.69
N PHE A 162 -6.56 7.96 -0.61
CA PHE A 162 -7.21 7.13 -1.63
C PHE A 162 -6.16 6.25 -2.34
N SER A 163 -6.52 5.01 -2.71
CA SER A 163 -5.61 4.11 -3.45
C SER A 163 -6.35 3.17 -4.42
N PHE A 164 -5.66 2.70 -5.46
CA PHE A 164 -6.18 1.73 -6.42
C PHE A 164 -5.07 0.79 -6.92
N GLN A 165 -5.46 -0.40 -7.38
CA GLN A 165 -4.54 -1.34 -8.00
C GLN A 165 -5.23 -2.16 -9.09
N VAL A 166 -4.50 -2.40 -10.19
CA VAL A 166 -4.87 -3.33 -11.25
C VAL A 166 -3.66 -4.20 -11.53
N THR A 167 -3.64 -5.40 -10.93
CA THR A 167 -2.67 -6.44 -11.29
C THR A 167 -3.43 -7.71 -11.66
N MET A 168 -2.91 -8.45 -12.65
CA MET A 168 -3.40 -9.79 -13.02
C MET A 168 -4.93 -9.91 -13.20
N TYR A 169 -5.56 -8.85 -13.73
CA TYR A 169 -7.00 -8.68 -13.95
C TYR A 169 -7.91 -8.99 -12.74
N TYR A 170 -7.50 -8.55 -11.54
CA TYR A 170 -8.36 -8.49 -10.35
C TYR A 170 -8.45 -7.05 -9.84
N PRO A 171 -9.31 -6.19 -10.43
CA PRO A 171 -9.37 -4.77 -10.07
C PRO A 171 -9.92 -4.58 -8.65
N ILE A 172 -9.18 -3.82 -7.84
CA ILE A 172 -9.59 -3.43 -6.50
C ILE A 172 -9.58 -1.89 -6.41
N ARG A 173 -10.54 -1.34 -5.67
CA ARG A 173 -10.60 0.08 -5.29
C ARG A 173 -10.68 0.17 -3.78
N SER A 174 -9.99 1.12 -3.16
CA SER A 174 -10.09 1.30 -1.71
C SER A 174 -10.07 2.76 -1.27
N ILE A 175 -10.64 2.98 -0.09
CA ILE A 175 -10.62 4.27 0.61
C ILE A 175 -10.35 4.02 2.09
N LEU A 176 -9.37 4.75 2.64
CA LEU A 176 -9.08 4.78 4.07
C LEU A 176 -9.45 6.16 4.61
N GLN A 177 -10.43 6.21 5.52
CA GLN A 177 -10.85 7.44 6.15
C GLN A 177 -10.94 7.26 7.67
N GLY A 178 -10.09 7.99 8.39
CA GLY A 178 -9.96 7.82 9.83
C GLY A 178 -9.55 6.38 10.14
N ALA A 179 -10.41 5.67 10.86
CA ALA A 179 -10.17 4.27 11.22
C ALA A 179 -10.78 3.26 10.25
N TYR A 180 -11.53 3.70 9.24
CA TYR A 180 -12.30 2.80 8.40
C TYR A 180 -11.63 2.60 7.05
N HIS A 181 -11.32 1.35 6.74
CA HIS A 181 -10.81 0.95 5.44
C HIS A 181 -11.88 0.18 4.68
N LEU A 182 -12.26 0.67 3.51
CA LEU A 182 -13.20 0.01 2.62
C LEU A 182 -12.47 -0.43 1.35
N LEU A 183 -12.63 -1.70 0.96
CA LEU A 183 -12.19 -2.25 -0.32
C LEU A 183 -13.40 -2.70 -1.14
N GLN A 184 -13.31 -2.51 -2.45
CA GLN A 184 -14.22 -3.06 -3.45
C GLN A 184 -13.47 -4.01 -4.39
N ASN A 185 -13.78 -5.30 -4.31
CA ASN A 185 -13.26 -6.32 -5.21
C ASN A 185 -14.20 -6.45 -6.41
N LEU A 186 -13.84 -5.89 -7.57
CA LEU A 186 -14.74 -5.90 -8.75
C LEU A 186 -14.95 -7.32 -9.30
N HIS A 187 -13.94 -8.18 -9.22
CA HIS A 187 -14.01 -9.57 -9.70
C HIS A 187 -14.01 -10.61 -8.57
N TYR A 188 -14.69 -10.30 -7.47
CA TYR A 188 -14.72 -11.14 -6.25
C TYR A 188 -15.18 -12.60 -6.44
N ARG A 189 -15.94 -12.89 -7.51
CA ARG A 189 -16.36 -14.27 -7.87
C ARG A 189 -15.24 -15.13 -8.45
N MET A 190 -14.13 -14.52 -8.85
CA MET A 190 -12.93 -15.21 -9.33
C MET A 190 -11.90 -15.30 -8.20
N PRO A 191 -11.04 -16.33 -8.19
CA PRO A 191 -9.97 -16.40 -7.20
C PRO A 191 -8.98 -15.25 -7.38
N PHE A 192 -8.51 -14.68 -6.27
CA PHE A 192 -7.42 -13.71 -6.27
C PHE A 192 -6.18 -14.29 -6.94
N PRO A 193 -5.61 -13.61 -7.95
CA PRO A 193 -4.47 -14.13 -8.71
C PRO A 193 -3.16 -14.04 -7.91
N ILE A 194 -2.21 -14.93 -8.20
CA ILE A 194 -0.87 -14.97 -7.59
C ILE A 194 0.19 -14.73 -8.65
N ASP A 195 1.02 -13.70 -8.46
CA ASP A 195 2.10 -13.39 -9.40
C ASP A 195 3.18 -14.46 -9.41
N GLN A 196 3.88 -14.58 -10.55
CA GLN A 196 4.82 -15.67 -10.80
C GLN A 196 6.03 -15.63 -9.85
N ASP A 197 6.49 -14.43 -9.49
CA ASP A 197 7.62 -14.25 -8.58
C ASP A 197 7.26 -14.66 -7.16
N PHE A 198 6.10 -14.19 -6.67
CA PHE A 198 5.62 -14.56 -5.35
C PHE A 198 5.25 -16.06 -5.27
N TYR A 199 4.72 -16.64 -6.35
CA TYR A 199 4.38 -18.06 -6.42
C TYR A 199 5.58 -18.95 -6.07
N VAL A 200 6.77 -18.64 -6.57
CA VAL A 200 7.98 -19.44 -6.34
C VAL A 200 8.71 -19.11 -5.03
N SER A 201 8.22 -18.14 -4.25
CA SER A 201 8.83 -17.78 -2.96
C SER A 201 8.82 -18.97 -1.97
N PRO A 202 9.88 -19.13 -1.15
CA PRO A 202 9.90 -20.16 -0.10
C PRO A 202 8.68 -20.09 0.82
N THR A 203 8.27 -18.87 1.18
CA THR A 203 7.10 -18.64 2.03
C THR A 203 5.80 -19.15 1.40
N PHE A 204 5.53 -18.80 0.14
CA PHE A 204 4.28 -19.22 -0.51
C PHE A 204 4.27 -20.72 -0.84
N GLN A 205 5.43 -21.29 -1.22
CA GLN A 205 5.56 -22.73 -1.44
C GLN A 205 5.32 -23.54 -0.15
N ASP A 206 5.84 -23.09 1.00
CA ASP A 206 5.55 -23.72 2.30
C ASP A 206 4.05 -23.62 2.65
N LEU A 207 3.44 -22.44 2.45
CA LEU A 207 2.01 -22.23 2.66
C LEU A 207 1.16 -23.18 1.81
N LEU A 208 1.42 -23.26 0.50
CA LEU A 208 0.74 -24.17 -0.43
C LEU A 208 0.89 -25.65 -0.01
N ASN A 209 2.12 -26.07 0.33
CA ASN A 209 2.40 -27.45 0.70
C ASN A 209 1.68 -27.85 1.99
N ARG A 210 1.68 -26.98 3.01
CA ARG A 210 0.96 -27.18 4.26
C ARG A 210 -0.54 -27.25 4.05
N THR A 211 -1.11 -26.33 3.26
CA THR A 211 -2.55 -26.37 2.92
C THR A 211 -2.91 -27.67 2.20
N ARG A 212 -2.17 -28.08 1.17
CA ARG A 212 -2.41 -29.33 0.43
C ARG A 212 -2.32 -30.56 1.32
N SER A 213 -1.37 -30.57 2.24
CA SER A 213 -1.13 -31.69 3.15
C SER A 213 -1.97 -31.63 4.43
N ARG A 214 -2.88 -30.65 4.53
CA ARG A 214 -3.74 -30.38 5.70
C ARG A 214 -2.96 -30.22 7.01
N GLN A 215 -1.76 -29.65 6.93
CA GLN A 215 -0.96 -29.28 8.09
C GLN A 215 -1.28 -27.85 8.54
N PRO A 216 -1.07 -27.51 9.82
CA PRO A 216 -1.17 -26.12 10.27
C PRO A 216 -0.26 -25.20 9.44
N THR A 217 -0.88 -24.17 8.86
CA THR A 217 -0.19 -23.16 8.06
C THR A 217 0.50 -22.10 8.92
N HIS A 218 0.10 -21.97 10.19
CA HIS A 218 0.54 -20.89 11.09
C HIS A 218 0.34 -19.49 10.50
N TRP A 219 -0.68 -19.37 9.64
CA TRP A 219 -1.09 -18.13 9.02
C TRP A 219 -2.44 -17.68 9.58
N PHE A 220 -2.66 -16.37 9.66
CA PHE A 220 -3.89 -15.78 10.20
C PHE A 220 -5.11 -15.94 9.27
N LYS A 221 -4.89 -16.35 8.02
CA LYS A 221 -5.92 -16.67 7.01
C LYS A 221 -5.74 -18.10 6.49
N SER A 222 -6.72 -18.58 5.73
CA SER A 222 -6.58 -19.74 4.85
C SER A 222 -6.41 -19.30 3.39
N LEU A 223 -5.86 -20.17 2.53
CA LEU A 223 -5.80 -19.88 1.09
C LEU A 223 -7.18 -19.72 0.47
N ASP A 224 -8.19 -20.44 0.98
CA ASP A 224 -9.57 -20.31 0.52
C ASP A 224 -10.12 -18.89 0.75
N GLN A 225 -9.94 -18.35 1.97
CA GLN A 225 -10.28 -16.96 2.31
C GLN A 225 -9.47 -15.94 1.52
N TYR A 226 -8.22 -16.26 1.18
CA TYR A 226 -7.36 -15.36 0.42
C TYR A 226 -7.73 -15.28 -1.06
N TYR A 227 -8.13 -16.41 -1.65
CA TYR A 227 -8.57 -16.50 -3.03
C TYR A 227 -9.99 -15.96 -3.21
N TYR A 228 -10.94 -16.38 -2.38
CA TYR A 228 -12.35 -16.04 -2.55
C TYR A 228 -12.76 -14.98 -1.53
N ARG A 229 -12.75 -13.72 -1.97
CA ARG A 229 -13.03 -12.55 -1.14
C ARG A 229 -14.45 -12.07 -1.34
N GLU A 230 -14.96 -11.31 -0.38
CA GLU A 230 -16.24 -10.63 -0.52
C GLU A 230 -16.12 -9.44 -1.47
N ARG A 231 -17.24 -9.07 -2.10
CA ARG A 231 -17.27 -7.89 -2.99
C ARG A 231 -16.89 -6.61 -2.26
N TRP A 232 -17.42 -6.43 -1.06
CA TRP A 232 -17.16 -5.30 -0.18
C TRP A 232 -16.51 -5.81 1.09
N GLU A 233 -15.36 -5.24 1.42
CA GLU A 233 -14.64 -5.52 2.67
C GLU A 233 -14.49 -4.22 3.44
N LEU A 234 -15.13 -4.12 4.62
CA LEU A 234 -15.05 -2.95 5.49
C LEU A 234 -14.39 -3.34 6.82
N TYR A 235 -13.39 -2.58 7.24
CA TYR A 235 -12.65 -2.83 8.47
C TYR A 235 -12.59 -1.58 9.35
N ASP A 236 -12.65 -1.75 10.68
CA ASP A 236 -12.26 -0.70 11.66
C ASP A 236 -10.85 -1.02 12.17
N THR A 237 -9.86 -0.35 11.59
CA THR A 237 -8.43 -0.61 11.82
C THR A 237 -7.95 -0.27 13.23
N ARG A 238 -8.74 0.48 14.03
CA ARG A 238 -8.41 0.68 15.46
C ARG A 238 -8.66 -0.56 16.29
N SER A 239 -9.76 -1.26 15.98
CA SER A 239 -10.19 -2.45 16.72
C SER A 239 -9.68 -3.75 16.11
N ASP A 240 -9.45 -3.75 14.80
CA ASP A 240 -8.98 -4.87 14.00
C ASP A 240 -7.87 -4.41 13.04
N PRO A 241 -6.64 -4.19 13.54
CA PRO A 241 -5.52 -3.70 12.72
C PRO A 241 -5.04 -4.71 11.67
N LEU A 242 -5.49 -5.97 11.75
CA LEU A 242 -5.13 -7.03 10.80
C LEU A 242 -6.18 -7.24 9.71
N GLU A 243 -7.29 -6.50 9.75
CA GLU A 243 -8.33 -6.51 8.72
C GLU A 243 -8.87 -7.94 8.47
N VAL A 244 -9.24 -8.61 9.56
CA VAL A 244 -9.72 -9.99 9.56
C VAL A 244 -11.25 -10.05 9.59
N ARG A 245 -11.88 -9.17 10.35
CA ARG A 245 -13.33 -9.14 10.54
C ARG A 245 -13.96 -8.15 9.57
N ASN A 246 -14.50 -8.67 8.48
CA ASN A 246 -15.29 -7.86 7.54
C ASN A 246 -16.61 -7.39 8.20
N LEU A 247 -16.84 -6.07 8.20
CA LEU A 247 -18.00 -5.39 8.76
C LEU A 247 -19.04 -4.99 7.70
N ALA A 248 -18.80 -5.28 6.41
CA ALA A 248 -19.66 -4.81 5.33
C ALA A 248 -21.11 -5.34 5.41
N SER A 249 -21.31 -6.53 6.00
CA SER A 249 -22.64 -7.11 6.24
C SER A 249 -23.26 -6.73 7.59
N ASP A 250 -22.53 -6.01 8.45
CA ASP A 250 -23.01 -5.62 9.77
C ASP A 250 -23.93 -4.39 9.66
N ALA A 251 -25.19 -4.56 10.05
CA ALA A 251 -26.21 -3.51 9.95
C ALA A 251 -25.84 -2.24 10.76
N SER A 252 -25.05 -2.37 11.82
CA SER A 252 -24.60 -1.24 12.64
C SER A 252 -23.60 -0.33 11.91
N TYR A 253 -22.89 -0.85 10.91
CA TYR A 253 -21.91 -0.11 10.10
C TYR A 253 -22.45 0.38 8.76
N ARG A 254 -23.75 0.15 8.47
CA ARG A 254 -24.35 0.51 7.18
C ARG A 254 -24.16 1.98 6.79
N ALA A 255 -24.26 2.91 7.75
CA ALA A 255 -24.09 4.33 7.47
C ALA A 255 -22.64 4.66 7.06
N VAL A 256 -21.66 4.03 7.71
CA VAL A 256 -20.22 4.17 7.40
C VAL A 256 -19.93 3.58 6.03
N LEU A 257 -20.45 2.37 5.75
CA LEU A 257 -20.28 1.72 4.45
C LEU A 257 -20.79 2.61 3.31
N GLU A 258 -22.00 3.15 3.41
CA GLU A 258 -22.57 3.98 2.34
C GLU A 258 -21.84 5.32 2.17
N ASP A 259 -21.39 5.97 3.24
CA ASP A 259 -20.56 7.19 3.14
C ASP A 259 -19.24 6.91 2.40
N LEU A 260 -18.53 5.85 2.78
CA LEU A 260 -17.27 5.48 2.13
C LEU A 260 -17.46 5.05 0.67
N ARG A 261 -18.54 4.33 0.35
CA ARG A 261 -18.91 3.98 -1.04
C ARG A 261 -19.13 5.22 -1.89
N GLN A 262 -19.87 6.20 -1.38
CA GLN A 262 -20.13 7.45 -2.10
C GLN A 262 -18.85 8.25 -2.31
N ARG A 263 -17.96 8.32 -1.32
CA ARG A 263 -16.67 9.01 -1.43
C ARG A 263 -15.74 8.32 -2.42
N LEU A 264 -15.66 6.99 -2.37
CA LEU A 264 -14.87 6.21 -3.31
C LEU A 264 -15.37 6.43 -4.74
N GLN A 265 -16.68 6.31 -4.96
CA GLN A 265 -17.27 6.53 -6.28
C GLN A 265 -17.08 7.97 -6.78
N LYS A 266 -17.22 8.97 -5.90
CA LYS A 266 -16.93 10.36 -6.22
C LYS A 266 -15.50 10.53 -6.71
N TRP A 267 -14.54 9.94 -6.00
CA TRP A 267 -13.12 9.99 -6.38
C TRP A 267 -12.85 9.26 -7.71
N GLN A 268 -13.50 8.13 -7.95
CA GLN A 268 -13.42 7.41 -9.24
C GLN A 268 -13.92 8.28 -10.41
N TRP A 269 -15.04 8.98 -10.25
CA TRP A 269 -15.54 9.92 -11.26
C TRP A 269 -14.58 11.09 -11.48
N GLN A 270 -14.05 11.67 -10.41
CA GLN A 270 -13.11 12.79 -10.48
C GLN A 270 -11.81 12.43 -11.21
N THR A 271 -11.39 11.17 -11.11
CA THR A 271 -10.16 10.67 -11.73
C THR A 271 -10.39 10.01 -13.09
N GLY A 272 -11.64 9.99 -13.60
CA GLY A 272 -11.97 9.37 -14.87
C GLY A 272 -11.72 7.86 -14.90
N ASP A 273 -11.98 7.17 -13.78
CA ASP A 273 -11.77 5.73 -13.65
C ASP A 273 -12.61 4.94 -14.67
N PRO A 274 -12.01 4.21 -15.63
CA PRO A 274 -12.74 3.43 -16.62
C PRO A 274 -13.61 2.31 -16.02
N TRP A 275 -13.35 1.93 -14.77
CA TRP A 275 -14.10 0.89 -14.05
C TRP A 275 -15.17 1.46 -13.11
N VAL A 276 -15.46 2.77 -13.14
CA VAL A 276 -16.39 3.43 -12.20
C VAL A 276 -17.79 2.81 -12.13
N CYS A 277 -18.27 2.23 -13.24
CA CYS A 277 -19.57 1.54 -13.31
C CYS A 277 -19.48 0.02 -13.06
N GLY A 278 -18.28 -0.55 -13.14
CA GLY A 278 -18.09 -1.99 -13.02
C GLY A 278 -18.29 -2.52 -11.59
N PRO A 279 -18.68 -3.79 -11.42
CA PRO A 279 -18.93 -4.80 -12.45
C PRO A 279 -20.42 -4.93 -12.88
N ASP A 280 -21.35 -4.21 -12.25
CA ASP A 280 -22.81 -4.41 -12.47
C ASP A 280 -23.40 -3.48 -13.54
N TYR A 281 -22.64 -2.45 -13.94
CA TYR A 281 -23.07 -1.44 -14.89
C TYR A 281 -22.02 -1.24 -15.98
N VAL A 282 -22.46 -0.66 -17.10
CA VAL A 282 -21.61 -0.17 -18.19
C VAL A 282 -21.62 1.36 -18.16
N LEU A 283 -20.45 1.96 -18.42
CA LEU A 283 -20.30 3.40 -18.57
C LEU A 283 -20.78 3.86 -19.95
N GLU A 284 -21.82 4.70 -19.98
CA GLU A 284 -22.37 5.32 -21.19
C GLU A 284 -22.48 6.85 -21.00
N GLU A 285 -21.41 7.57 -21.31
CA GLU A 285 -21.26 9.02 -21.08
C GLU A 285 -22.31 9.89 -21.80
N LYS A 286 -23.01 9.34 -22.79
CA LYS A 286 -24.05 10.06 -23.57
C LYS A 286 -25.43 10.02 -22.91
N LEU A 287 -25.61 9.25 -21.85
CA LEU A 287 -26.91 9.00 -21.22
C LEU A 287 -26.91 9.44 -19.77
N THR A 288 -28.09 9.68 -19.20
CA THR A 288 -28.26 9.98 -17.77
C THR A 288 -29.26 8.99 -17.15
N PRO A 289 -28.90 8.25 -16.09
CA PRO A 289 -27.56 8.16 -15.49
C PRO A 289 -26.54 7.48 -16.43
N GLU A 290 -25.27 7.86 -16.27
CA GLU A 290 -24.14 7.37 -17.09
C GLU A 290 -23.86 5.88 -16.87
N CYS A 291 -23.99 5.37 -15.65
CA CYS A 291 -23.91 3.93 -15.38
C CYS A 291 -25.24 3.23 -15.73
N ARG A 292 -25.22 2.31 -16.70
CA ARG A 292 -26.38 1.54 -17.19
C ARG A 292 -26.35 0.09 -16.68
N PRO A 293 -27.43 -0.41 -16.06
CA PRO A 293 -27.41 -1.73 -15.42
C PRO A 293 -27.28 -2.85 -16.46
N LEU A 294 -26.48 -3.87 -16.13
CA LEU A 294 -26.32 -5.07 -16.94
C LEU A 294 -27.33 -6.19 -16.62
N TYR A 295 -27.99 -6.12 -15.45
CA TYR A 295 -28.84 -7.20 -14.93
C TYR A 295 -28.11 -8.56 -14.89
N ASN A 296 -26.83 -8.56 -14.52
CA ASN A 296 -25.93 -9.71 -14.53
C ASN A 296 -25.89 -10.48 -13.18
N SER A 297 -26.93 -10.35 -12.37
CA SER A 297 -27.07 -10.98 -11.05
C SER A 297 -25.97 -10.59 -10.06
N LEU A 298 -25.54 -9.32 -10.11
CA LEU A 298 -24.64 -8.65 -9.16
C LEU A 298 -25.30 -7.45 -8.51
#